data_AF-A0A381XEH5-F1
#
_entry.id   AF-A0A381XEH5-F1
#
_cell.length_a   1.000
_cell.length_b   1.000
_cell.length_c   1.000
_cell.angle_alpha   90.00
_cell.angle_beta   90.00
_cell.angle_gamma   90.00
#
_symmetry.space_group_name_H-M   'P 1'
#
loop_
_entity.id
_entity.type
_entity.pdbx_description
1 polymer ?
#
loop_
_entity_poly.entity_id
_entity_poly.type
_entity_poly.pdbx_seq_one_letter_code
_entity_poly.pdbx_strand_id
1 'polypeptide(L)'
;MNSDNTNPYAVLFEPVEIGPVTARNRFYQVPHCTGAGRNYPTVGAHIRAVNAEGGWAVVSTEQCDIHHTADMRAQVRLWGEDDVPFHARMTELVHQHGALAACELVHNGSYSPNHIGREIPLAPISTPVQGPYPVHARAMNKVDIANFRQWHR
;
A
#
# COMPACT_ATOMS: atom_id res chain seq x y z
N MET A 1 0.98 -45.72 -24.82
CA MET A 1 0.59 -44.38 -25.32
C MET A 1 0.88 -43.40 -24.20
N ASN A 2 2.05 -42.75 -24.25
CA ASN A 2 2.45 -41.75 -23.26
C ASN A 2 1.78 -40.43 -23.61
N SER A 3 0.88 -39.98 -22.75
CA SER A 3 0.45 -38.58 -22.70
C SER A 3 0.53 -38.13 -21.25
N ASP A 4 1.75 -37.79 -20.83
CA ASP A 4 1.95 -36.90 -19.67
C ASP A 4 1.27 -35.57 -20.01
N ASN A 5 -0.02 -35.49 -19.69
CA ASN A 5 -0.82 -34.28 -19.81
C ASN A 5 -0.74 -33.51 -18.49
N THR A 6 0.48 -33.24 -18.02
CA THR A 6 0.68 -32.35 -16.88
C THR A 6 0.46 -30.93 -17.38
N ASN A 7 -0.68 -30.33 -16.99
CA ASN A 7 -0.97 -28.92 -17.26
C ASN A 7 0.26 -28.07 -16.86
N PRO A 8 0.95 -27.41 -17.81
CA PRO A 8 2.19 -26.68 -17.50
C PRO A 8 1.97 -25.51 -16.53
N TYR A 9 0.71 -25.08 -16.35
CA TYR A 9 0.33 -24.03 -15.42
C TYR A 9 -0.01 -24.53 -14.02
N ALA A 10 -0.01 -25.85 -13.76
CA ALA A 10 -0.36 -26.40 -12.45
C ALA A 10 0.48 -25.78 -11.32
N VAL A 11 1.76 -25.53 -11.57
CA VAL A 11 2.69 -24.88 -10.63
C VAL A 11 2.20 -23.50 -10.16
N LEU A 12 1.44 -22.75 -10.97
CA LEU A 12 0.93 -21.43 -10.61
C LEU A 12 -0.13 -21.47 -9.49
N PHE A 13 -0.75 -22.64 -9.26
CA PHE A 13 -1.78 -22.86 -8.26
C PHE A 13 -1.27 -23.50 -6.98
N GLU A 14 0.03 -23.78 -6.89
CA GLU A 14 0.66 -24.25 -5.66
C GLU A 14 0.78 -23.11 -4.63
N PRO A 15 0.58 -23.39 -3.33
CA PRO A 15 0.72 -22.40 -2.28
C PRO A 15 2.18 -21.97 -2.08
N VAL A 16 2.38 -20.76 -1.53
CA VAL A 16 3.70 -20.19 -1.23
C VAL A 16 3.67 -19.56 0.16
N GLU A 17 4.66 -19.93 1.00
CA GLU A 17 4.84 -19.31 2.32
C GLU A 17 5.48 -17.91 2.20
N ILE A 18 4.95 -16.96 2.98
CA ILE A 18 5.43 -15.58 3.08
C ILE A 18 5.53 -15.24 4.57
N GLY A 19 6.68 -15.54 5.18
CA GLY A 19 6.85 -15.38 6.63
C GLY A 19 5.82 -16.24 7.40
N PRO A 20 4.94 -15.64 8.23
CA PRO A 20 3.96 -16.38 9.04
C PRO A 20 2.66 -16.74 8.32
N VAL A 21 2.46 -16.33 7.06
CA VAL A 21 1.23 -16.57 6.29
C VAL A 21 1.51 -17.34 5.01
N THR A 22 0.48 -17.98 4.45
CA THR A 22 0.58 -18.75 3.21
C THR A 22 -0.35 -18.16 2.15
N ALA A 23 0.20 -17.76 1.00
CA ALA A 23 -0.57 -17.41 -0.18
C ALA A 23 -1.04 -18.71 -0.86
N ARG A 24 -2.35 -18.81 -1.15
CA ARG A 24 -2.97 -20.03 -1.70
C ARG A 24 -2.50 -20.43 -3.10
N ASN A 25 -1.90 -19.50 -3.85
CA ASN A 25 -1.39 -19.69 -5.21
C ASN A 25 -0.36 -18.58 -5.53
N ARG A 26 0.22 -18.59 -6.74
CA ARG A 26 1.30 -17.69 -7.16
C ARG A 26 0.83 -16.38 -7.82
N PHE A 27 -0.48 -16.07 -7.76
CA PHE A 27 -1.02 -14.82 -8.30
C PHE A 27 -1.03 -13.73 -7.22
N TYR A 28 -0.15 -12.73 -7.37
CA TYR A 28 0.04 -11.63 -6.43
C TYR A 28 -0.28 -10.28 -7.07
N GLN A 29 -1.33 -9.60 -6.61
CA GLN A 29 -1.60 -8.23 -7.02
C GLN A 29 -0.68 -7.33 -6.20
N VAL A 30 0.26 -6.68 -6.88
CA VAL A 30 1.19 -5.72 -6.29
C VAL A 30 0.51 -4.39 -6.02
N PRO A 31 1.05 -3.58 -5.08
CA PRO A 31 0.49 -2.26 -4.80
C PRO A 31 0.31 -1.43 -6.07
N HIS A 32 -0.89 -0.88 -6.27
CA HIS A 32 -1.18 -0.05 -7.43
C HIS A 32 -2.33 0.92 -7.17
N CYS A 33 -2.19 2.13 -7.69
CA CYS A 33 -3.21 3.17 -7.56
C CYS A 33 -4.50 2.79 -8.30
N THR A 34 -5.64 3.13 -7.71
CA THR A 34 -6.96 2.96 -8.35
C THR A 34 -7.64 4.27 -8.70
N GLY A 35 -7.12 5.38 -8.18
CA GLY A 35 -7.80 6.67 -8.22
C GLY A 35 -8.94 6.80 -7.20
N ALA A 36 -9.25 5.74 -6.44
CA ALA A 36 -10.20 5.82 -5.34
C ALA A 36 -9.63 6.63 -4.17
N GLY A 37 -8.37 6.36 -3.78
CA GLY A 37 -7.75 7.07 -2.66
C GLY A 37 -8.52 6.86 -1.36
N ARG A 38 -8.18 7.71 -0.40
CA ARG A 38 -9.00 7.95 0.79
C ARG A 38 -10.34 8.66 0.53
N ASN A 39 -10.58 9.20 -0.68
CA ASN A 39 -11.83 9.93 -0.97
C ASN A 39 -12.99 8.98 -1.27
N TYR A 40 -12.69 7.79 -1.82
CA TYR A 40 -13.70 6.79 -2.18
C TYR A 40 -13.31 5.40 -1.63
N PRO A 41 -13.15 5.25 -0.30
CA PRO A 41 -12.60 4.03 0.31
C PRO A 41 -13.43 2.78 -0.01
N THR A 42 -14.76 2.92 -0.08
CA THR A 42 -15.66 1.82 -0.46
C THR A 42 -15.40 1.32 -1.88
N VAL A 43 -15.11 2.23 -2.83
CA VAL A 43 -14.78 1.85 -4.21
C VAL A 43 -13.46 1.06 -4.23
N GLY A 44 -12.43 1.57 -3.54
CA GLY A 44 -11.15 0.87 -3.41
C GLY A 44 -11.32 -0.53 -2.81
N ALA A 45 -12.10 -0.65 -1.74
CA ALA A 45 -12.39 -1.92 -1.09
C ALA A 45 -13.06 -2.94 -2.03
N HIS A 46 -14.07 -2.54 -2.80
CA HIS A 46 -14.74 -3.43 -3.74
C HIS A 46 -13.87 -3.82 -4.94
N ILE A 47 -13.03 -2.92 -5.46
CA ILE A 47 -12.04 -3.29 -6.50
C ILE A 47 -11.11 -4.40 -5.98
N ARG A 48 -10.68 -4.32 -4.72
CA ARG A 48 -9.85 -5.36 -4.10
C ARG A 48 -10.60 -6.66 -3.87
N ALA A 49 -11.86 -6.58 -3.45
CA ALA A 49 -12.72 -7.75 -3.28
C ALA A 49 -12.91 -8.52 -4.60
N VAL A 50 -13.17 -7.82 -5.70
CA VAL A 50 -13.31 -8.44 -7.04
C VAL A 50 -12.03 -9.16 -7.48
N ASN A 51 -10.85 -8.62 -7.17
CA ASN A 51 -9.59 -9.34 -7.41
C ASN A 51 -9.49 -10.60 -6.54
N ALA A 52 -9.85 -10.52 -5.26
CA ALA A 52 -9.80 -11.66 -4.35
C ALA A 52 -10.77 -12.78 -4.79
N GLU A 53 -11.98 -12.41 -5.21
CA GLU A 53 -12.98 -13.30 -5.83
C GLU A 53 -12.44 -13.95 -7.11
N GLY A 54 -11.76 -13.16 -7.95
CA GLY A 54 -11.15 -13.60 -9.21
C GLY A 54 -9.95 -14.54 -9.06
N GLY A 55 -9.54 -14.88 -7.84
CA GLY A 55 -8.54 -15.93 -7.59
C GLY A 55 -7.16 -15.44 -7.16
N TRP A 56 -6.89 -14.13 -7.11
CA TRP A 56 -5.62 -13.59 -6.60
C TRP A 56 -5.36 -14.00 -5.15
N ALA A 57 -4.20 -14.59 -4.86
CA ALA A 57 -3.87 -15.04 -3.50
C ALA A 57 -3.51 -13.89 -2.56
N VAL A 58 -2.94 -12.81 -3.09
CA VAL A 58 -2.61 -11.61 -2.33
C VAL A 58 -3.13 -10.39 -3.10
N VAL A 59 -3.77 -9.47 -2.37
CA VAL A 59 -4.28 -8.21 -2.90
C VAL A 59 -3.79 -7.06 -2.04
N SER A 60 -3.14 -6.09 -2.68
CA SER A 60 -2.52 -4.95 -2.00
C SER A 60 -3.37 -3.68 -2.10
N THR A 61 -3.21 -2.78 -1.12
CA THR A 61 -3.59 -1.37 -1.25
C THR A 61 -2.82 -0.68 -2.37
N GLU A 62 -3.09 0.60 -2.62
CA GLU A 62 -2.09 1.49 -3.22
C GLU A 62 -1.09 1.94 -2.12
N GLN A 63 -0.23 2.92 -2.41
CA GLN A 63 0.61 3.50 -1.37
C GLN A 63 -0.25 4.05 -0.23
N CYS A 64 0.18 3.79 0.99
CA CYS A 64 -0.49 4.16 2.22
C CYS A 64 0.41 5.09 3.02
N ASP A 65 0.08 6.38 2.98
CA ASP A 65 0.84 7.40 3.69
C ASP A 65 0.77 7.13 5.20
N ILE A 66 1.91 6.89 5.84
CA ILE A 66 1.97 6.55 7.28
C ILE A 66 1.99 7.77 8.20
N HIS A 67 2.27 8.95 7.66
CA HIS A 67 2.39 10.16 8.46
C HIS A 67 2.03 11.40 7.64
N HIS A 68 1.40 12.38 8.30
CA HIS A 68 0.91 13.60 7.66
C HIS A 68 2.03 14.51 7.11
N THR A 69 3.30 14.23 7.43
CA THR A 69 4.49 14.93 6.89
C THR A 69 4.88 14.49 5.47
N ALA A 70 4.20 13.49 4.91
CA ALA A 70 4.36 13.06 3.52
C ALA A 70 2.99 12.76 2.89
N ASP A 71 2.15 13.77 2.83
CA ASP A 71 0.77 13.66 2.41
C ASP A 71 0.59 13.65 0.87
N MET A 72 -0.09 12.62 0.35
CA MET A 72 -0.45 12.48 -1.06
C MET A 72 -1.96 12.35 -1.26
N ARG A 73 -2.62 13.42 -1.73
CA ARG A 73 -4.09 13.53 -1.85
C ARG A 73 -4.80 12.34 -2.49
N ALA A 74 -4.20 11.77 -3.52
CA ALA A 74 -4.82 10.75 -4.36
C ALA A 74 -4.69 9.32 -3.81
N GLN A 75 -4.15 9.16 -2.60
CA GLN A 75 -3.74 7.87 -2.04
C GLN A 75 -4.49 7.55 -0.74
N VAL A 76 -4.36 6.31 -0.27
CA VAL A 76 -4.81 5.92 1.07
C VAL A 76 -3.80 6.39 2.12
N ARG A 77 -4.23 6.42 3.38
CA ARG A 77 -3.40 6.82 4.51
C ARG A 77 -3.70 5.96 5.74
N LEU A 78 -2.76 5.93 6.67
CA LEU A 78 -2.90 5.31 7.98
C LEU A 78 -2.17 6.17 9.01
N TRP A 79 -2.73 7.33 9.32
CA TRP A 79 -2.13 8.29 10.26
C TRP A 79 -2.57 8.07 11.71
N GLY A 80 -3.73 7.44 11.89
CA GLY A 80 -4.28 7.14 13.21
C GLY A 80 -5.56 6.30 13.14
N GLU A 81 -6.20 6.15 14.30
CA GLU A 81 -7.37 5.28 14.50
C GLU A 81 -8.55 5.60 13.56
N ASP A 82 -8.74 6.87 13.19
CA ASP A 82 -9.82 7.28 12.29
C ASP A 82 -9.70 6.69 10.88
N ASP A 83 -8.50 6.23 10.47
CA ASP A 83 -8.28 5.60 9.18
C ASP A 83 -8.53 4.09 9.20
N VAL A 84 -8.53 3.47 10.39
CA VAL A 84 -8.65 2.01 10.57
C VAL A 84 -9.95 1.44 9.99
N PRO A 85 -11.14 2.05 10.17
CA PRO A 85 -12.38 1.51 9.63
C PRO A 85 -12.37 1.34 8.11
N PHE A 86 -11.66 2.21 7.38
CA PHE A 86 -11.59 2.14 5.92
C PHE A 86 -10.77 0.94 5.45
N HIS A 87 -9.62 0.69 6.10
CA HIS A 87 -8.77 -0.47 5.81
C HIS A 87 -9.42 -1.77 6.28
N ALA A 88 -10.01 -1.78 7.48
CA ALA A 88 -10.74 -2.93 8.02
C ALA A 88 -11.78 -3.43 7.02
N ARG A 89 -12.59 -2.51 6.46
CA ARG A 89 -13.60 -2.87 5.45
C ARG A 89 -13.01 -3.54 4.21
N MET A 90 -11.87 -3.04 3.71
CA MET A 90 -11.18 -3.66 2.57
C MET A 90 -10.68 -5.07 2.93
N THR A 91 -10.01 -5.20 4.08
CA THR A 91 -9.46 -6.49 4.53
C THR A 91 -10.56 -7.53 4.75
N GLU A 92 -11.70 -7.16 5.34
CA GLU A 92 -12.87 -8.04 5.53
C GLU A 92 -13.37 -8.59 4.20
N LEU A 93 -13.57 -7.72 3.20
CA LEU A 93 -14.06 -8.12 1.89
C LEU A 93 -13.05 -9.02 1.15
N VAL A 94 -11.76 -8.74 1.24
CA VAL A 94 -10.71 -9.59 0.65
C VAL A 94 -10.67 -10.96 1.34
N HIS A 95 -10.75 -10.99 2.68
CA HIS A 95 -10.70 -12.23 3.47
C HIS A 95 -11.91 -13.13 3.25
N GLN A 96 -13.09 -12.58 2.90
CA GLN A 96 -14.27 -13.38 2.52
C GLN A 96 -13.99 -14.36 1.35
N HIS A 97 -13.02 -14.02 0.49
CA HIS A 97 -12.60 -14.86 -0.63
C HIS A 97 -11.29 -15.61 -0.36
N GLY A 98 -10.83 -15.67 0.91
CA GLY A 98 -9.64 -16.43 1.33
C GLY A 98 -8.31 -15.91 0.78
N ALA A 99 -8.24 -14.64 0.35
CA ALA A 99 -7.00 -14.00 -0.11
C ALA A 99 -6.34 -13.25 1.06
N LEU A 100 -5.03 -13.01 0.98
CA LEU A 100 -4.32 -12.16 1.92
C LEU A 100 -4.46 -10.69 1.50
N ALA A 101 -4.71 -9.81 2.46
CA ALA A 101 -4.66 -8.36 2.25
C ALA A 101 -3.26 -7.82 2.61
N ALA A 102 -2.68 -7.00 1.73
CA ALA A 102 -1.38 -6.36 1.92
C ALA A 102 -1.52 -4.82 1.91
N CYS A 103 -0.66 -4.14 2.68
CA CYS A 103 -0.62 -2.67 2.77
C CYS A 103 0.80 -2.18 2.42
N GLU A 104 0.89 -1.23 1.49
CA GLU A 104 2.16 -0.59 1.13
C GLU A 104 2.38 0.66 1.97
N LEU A 105 3.11 0.56 3.07
CA LEU A 105 3.43 1.70 3.93
C LEU A 105 4.43 2.64 3.26
N VAL A 106 4.09 3.92 3.12
CA VAL A 106 4.92 4.90 2.40
C VAL A 106 5.08 6.19 3.19
N HIS A 107 6.29 6.75 3.11
CA HIS A 107 6.57 8.15 3.40
C HIS A 107 7.41 8.74 2.26
N ASN A 108 6.75 9.49 1.39
CA ASN A 108 7.27 9.99 0.10
C ASN A 108 8.36 11.06 0.19
N GLY A 109 8.56 11.67 1.36
CA GLY A 109 9.63 12.64 1.59
C GLY A 109 9.58 13.83 0.62
N SER A 110 10.65 14.07 -0.16
CA SER A 110 10.69 15.16 -1.15
C SER A 110 9.74 14.98 -2.34
N TYR A 111 9.02 13.87 -2.44
CA TYR A 111 7.95 13.68 -3.43
C TYR A 111 6.58 14.15 -2.92
N SER A 112 6.47 14.51 -1.64
CA SER A 112 5.25 15.07 -1.05
C SER A 112 5.34 16.58 -0.88
N PRO A 113 4.57 17.37 -1.65
CA PRO A 113 4.49 18.81 -1.44
C PRO A 113 3.65 19.22 -0.22
N ASN A 114 2.97 18.26 0.44
CA ASN A 114 2.16 18.45 1.64
C ASN A 114 1.10 19.57 1.51
N HIS A 115 0.39 19.64 0.39
CA HIS A 115 -0.59 20.70 0.16
C HIS A 115 -1.76 20.74 1.17
N ILE A 116 -2.15 19.59 1.74
CA ILE A 116 -3.25 19.53 2.71
C ILE A 116 -2.73 19.79 4.12
N GLY A 117 -1.76 18.97 4.57
CA GLY A 117 -1.22 19.07 5.93
C GLY A 117 -0.35 20.30 6.18
N ARG A 118 0.21 20.89 5.12
CA ARG A 118 1.11 22.06 5.15
C ARG A 118 2.38 21.88 5.99
N GLU A 119 2.68 20.65 6.37
CA GLU A 119 3.93 20.29 7.03
C GLU A 119 5.14 20.48 6.14
N ILE A 120 6.29 20.77 6.75
CA ILE A 120 7.57 20.86 6.04
C ILE A 120 7.96 19.45 5.57
N PRO A 121 8.11 19.18 4.26
CA PRO A 121 8.54 17.86 3.79
C PRO A 121 9.92 17.51 4.31
N LEU A 122 10.15 16.23 4.55
CA LEU A 122 11.42 15.70 5.07
C LEU A 122 12.15 14.90 3.99
N ALA A 123 13.47 15.04 3.93
CA ALA A 123 14.32 14.26 3.04
C ALA A 123 15.69 13.97 3.68
N PRO A 124 16.45 12.98 3.18
CA PRO A 124 17.81 12.71 3.67
C PRO A 124 18.76 13.92 3.54
N ILE A 125 18.53 14.77 2.54
CA ILE A 125 19.25 16.02 2.29
C ILE A 125 18.26 17.14 2.00
N SER A 126 18.69 18.40 2.14
CA SER A 126 17.88 19.54 1.71
C SER A 126 17.79 19.53 0.19
N THR A 127 16.58 19.46 -0.35
CA THR A 127 16.36 19.37 -1.80
C THR A 127 15.02 20.01 -2.18
N PRO A 128 14.89 20.56 -3.41
CA PRO A 128 13.58 20.88 -3.94
C PRO A 128 12.63 19.69 -3.89
N VAL A 129 11.37 19.96 -3.56
CA VAL A 129 10.29 18.97 -3.74
C VAL A 129 10.17 18.67 -5.23
N GLN A 130 9.98 17.41 -5.58
CA GLN A 130 9.84 16.98 -6.97
C GLN A 130 8.55 17.57 -7.58
N GLY A 131 8.68 18.23 -8.74
CA GLY A 131 7.56 18.80 -9.49
C GLY A 131 7.56 20.33 -9.52
N PRO A 132 6.50 20.96 -10.05
CA PRO A 132 6.41 22.42 -10.21
C PRO A 132 5.99 23.12 -8.90
N TYR A 133 6.50 22.65 -7.76
CA TYR A 133 6.11 23.13 -6.45
C TYR A 133 7.19 24.03 -5.85
N PRO A 134 6.87 25.26 -5.41
CA PRO A 134 7.85 26.18 -4.85
C PRO A 134 8.13 25.87 -3.37
N VAL A 135 8.44 24.60 -3.05
CA VAL A 135 8.67 24.11 -1.69
C VAL A 135 9.97 23.29 -1.65
N HIS A 136 10.73 23.42 -0.57
CA HIS A 136 11.91 22.60 -0.29
C HIS A 136 11.63 21.59 0.81
N ALA A 137 12.13 20.37 0.64
CA ALA A 137 12.21 19.39 1.70
C ALA A 137 13.43 19.71 2.58
N ARG A 138 13.23 19.69 3.90
CA ARG A 138 14.29 19.89 4.89
C ARG A 138 15.07 18.60 5.10
N ALA A 139 16.39 18.71 5.27
CA ALA A 139 17.24 17.58 5.67
C ALA A 139 16.83 17.07 7.07
N MET A 140 16.67 15.76 7.20
CA MET A 140 16.38 15.10 8.47
C MET A 140 17.60 15.14 9.41
N ASN A 141 17.36 15.50 10.67
CA ASN A 141 18.32 15.34 11.76
C ASN A 141 18.13 13.97 12.46
N LYS A 142 18.94 13.68 13.49
CA LYS A 142 18.86 12.40 14.21
C LYS A 142 17.52 12.16 14.92
N VAL A 143 16.87 13.22 15.40
CA VAL A 143 15.54 13.14 16.03
C VAL A 143 14.49 12.84 14.97
N ASP A 144 14.54 13.49 13.81
CA ASP A 144 13.64 13.20 12.69
C ASP A 144 13.76 11.74 12.23
N ILE A 145 14.99 11.21 12.13
CA ILE A 145 15.23 9.82 11.75
C ILE A 145 14.67 8.85 12.80
N ALA A 146 14.83 9.16 14.09
CA ALA A 146 14.24 8.37 15.16
C ALA A 146 12.70 8.37 15.08
N ASN A 147 12.09 9.54 14.89
CA ASN A 147 10.64 9.68 14.73
C ASN A 147 10.13 8.93 13.49
N PHE A 148 10.81 9.08 12.35
CA PHE A 148 10.48 8.38 11.10
C PHE A 148 10.43 6.86 11.26
N ARG A 149 11.40 6.30 11.99
CA ARG A 149 11.41 4.86 12.30
C ARG A 149 10.26 4.45 13.23
N GLN A 150 9.81 5.34 14.10
CA GLN A 150 8.68 5.09 14.99
C GLN A 150 7.35 5.15 14.23
N TRP A 151 7.21 6.02 13.23
CA TRP A 151 5.98 6.11 12.42
C TRP A 151 5.70 4.86 11.57
N HIS A 152 6.69 3.99 11.34
CA HIS A 152 6.52 2.72 10.62
C HIS A 152 6.07 1.56 11.52
N ARG A 153 5.94 1.78 12.84
CA ARG A 153 5.71 0.74 13.83
C ARG A 153 4.29 0.77 14.38
#